data_AF-A0A2W6DUG0-F1
#
_entry.id   AF-A0A2W6DUG0-F1
#
_cell.length_a   1.000
_cell.length_b   1.000
_cell.length_c   1.000
_cell.angle_alpha   90.00
_cell.angle_beta   90.00
_cell.angle_gamma   90.00
#
_symmetry.space_group_name_H-M   'P 1'
#
loop_
_entity.id
_entity.type
_entity.pdbx_description
1 polymer ?
#
loop_
_entity_poly.entity_id
_entity_poly.type
_entity_poly.pdbx_seq_one_letter_code
_entity_poly.pdbx_strand_id
1 'polypeptide(L)'
;MEDTIMTSVWFSAMLRFVILVERGGGDDLARSVVLFRADDFPAAKARAIEIGLGMEQTYQSNTDEQVRWRLLGVETVDMLGEEITDGREVYAEPIPLATGISIPFDATFDPAAKEPGQSGV
;
A
#
# COMPACT_ATOMS: atom_id res chain seq x y z
N MET A 1 11.07 18.97 -35.25
CA MET A 1 10.55 18.82 -33.87
C MET A 1 10.34 17.33 -33.71
N GLU A 2 11.27 16.66 -33.03
CA GLU A 2 11.03 15.30 -32.55
C GLU A 2 9.98 15.42 -31.46
N ASP A 3 8.82 14.78 -31.67
CA ASP A 3 7.92 14.47 -30.58
C ASP A 3 8.67 13.50 -29.66
N THR A 4 9.25 14.02 -28.58
CA THR A 4 9.72 13.18 -27.48
C THR A 4 8.50 12.41 -26.97
N ILE A 5 8.38 11.14 -27.35
CA ILE A 5 7.42 10.24 -26.73
C ILE A 5 7.84 10.15 -25.25
N MET A 6 7.13 10.88 -24.39
CA MET A 6 7.26 10.68 -22.95
C MET A 6 6.68 9.31 -22.64
N THR A 7 7.54 8.31 -22.56
CA THR A 7 7.15 6.96 -22.16
C THR A 7 6.88 6.97 -20.66
N SER A 8 5.60 6.84 -20.28
CA SER A 8 5.23 6.71 -18.86
C SER A 8 5.94 5.50 -18.24
N VAL A 9 6.51 5.71 -17.06
CA VAL A 9 7.23 4.69 -16.29
C VAL A 9 6.33 4.16 -15.18
N TRP A 10 6.65 2.97 -14.67
CA TRP A 10 5.95 2.40 -13.53
C TRP A 10 6.32 3.11 -12.24
N PHE A 11 5.32 3.28 -11.40
CA PHE A 11 5.43 3.73 -10.02
C PHE A 11 4.69 2.76 -9.10
N SER A 12 5.17 2.62 -7.86
CA SER A 12 4.35 2.21 -6.73
C SER A 12 3.97 3.43 -5.89
N ALA A 13 2.81 3.38 -5.26
CA ALA A 13 2.49 4.31 -4.18
C ALA A 13 1.85 3.57 -3.00
N MET A 14 2.23 3.97 -1.79
CA MET A 14 1.53 3.56 -0.59
C MET A 14 0.42 4.56 -0.26
N LEU A 15 -0.81 4.08 -0.27
CA LEU A 15 -2.00 4.80 0.16
C LEU A 15 -2.31 4.45 1.61
N ARG A 16 -2.63 5.47 2.40
CA ARG A 16 -3.14 5.33 3.76
C ARG A 16 -4.64 5.59 3.76
N PHE A 17 -5.40 4.64 4.27
CA PHE A 17 -6.82 4.82 4.53
C PHE A 17 -7.08 4.88 6.03
N VAL A 18 -8.03 5.71 6.42
CA VAL A 18 -8.69 5.60 7.72
C VAL A 18 -9.98 4.79 7.54
N ILE A 19 -10.20 3.83 8.43
CA ILE A 19 -11.43 3.05 8.54
C ILE A 19 -12.25 3.69 9.65
N LEU A 20 -13.41 4.23 9.28
CA LEU A 20 -14.34 4.90 10.19
C LEU A 20 -15.55 4.01 10.42
N VAL A 21 -15.91 3.78 11.67
CA VAL A 21 -17.12 3.05 12.06
C VAL A 21 -18.12 4.04 12.66
N GLU A 22 -19.38 3.92 12.27
CA GLU A 22 -20.47 4.76 12.77
C GLU A 22 -20.48 4.79 14.31
N ARG A 23 -20.65 5.96 14.92
CA ARG A 23 -20.63 6.22 16.38
C ARG A 23 -19.28 6.01 17.08
N GLY A 24 -18.38 5.19 16.54
CA GLY A 24 -17.03 4.97 17.07
C GLY A 24 -15.98 5.98 16.57
N GLY A 25 -16.13 6.47 15.33
CA GLY A 25 -15.13 7.33 14.69
C GLY A 25 -14.02 6.51 14.02
N GLY A 26 -12.77 6.98 14.10
CA GLY A 26 -11.61 6.26 13.56
C GLY A 26 -11.33 4.99 14.36
N ASP A 27 -11.45 3.85 13.69
CA ASP A 27 -11.26 2.52 14.26
C ASP A 27 -9.87 1.99 13.93
N ASP A 28 -9.50 2.02 12.65
CA ASP A 28 -8.24 1.46 12.15
C ASP A 28 -7.60 2.30 11.03
N LEU A 29 -6.33 1.98 10.75
CA LEU A 29 -5.60 2.45 9.58
C LEU A 29 -5.26 1.28 8.66
N ALA A 30 -5.49 1.45 7.36
CA ALA A 30 -5.06 0.49 6.35
C ALA A 30 -3.97 1.07 5.45
N ARG A 31 -3.00 0.23 5.09
CA ARG A 31 -2.03 0.51 4.02
C ARG A 31 -2.44 -0.27 2.79
N SER A 32 -2.49 0.41 1.65
CA SER A 32 -2.71 -0.20 0.34
C SER A 32 -1.59 0.22 -0.59
N VAL A 33 -0.93 -0.74 -1.24
CA VAL A 33 0.13 -0.46 -2.22
C VAL A 33 -0.45 -0.64 -3.61
N VAL A 34 -0.33 0.38 -4.44
CA VAL A 34 -0.84 0.38 -5.81
C VAL A 34 0.29 0.55 -6.82
N LEU A 35 0.17 -0.11 -7.97
CA LEU A 35 1.07 0.01 -9.10
C LEU A 35 0.36 0.71 -10.25
N PHE A 36 1.00 1.70 -10.85
CA PHE A 36 0.45 2.45 -11.97
C PHE A 36 1.56 3.08 -12.81
N ARG A 37 1.21 3.56 -14.01
CA ARG A 37 2.14 4.33 -14.84
C ARG A 37 1.88 5.82 -14.71
N ALA A 38 2.95 6.60 -14.73
CA ALA A 38 2.92 8.06 -14.78
C ALA A 38 4.19 8.59 -15.44
N ASP A 39 4.18 9.85 -15.87
CA ASP A 39 5.30 10.45 -16.60
C ASP A 39 6.45 10.83 -15.66
N ASP A 40 6.12 11.35 -14.48
CA ASP A 40 7.08 11.81 -13.47
C ASP A 40 6.47 11.74 -12.05
N PHE A 41 7.24 12.14 -11.03
CA PHE A 41 6.79 12.11 -9.64
C PHE A 41 5.55 13.00 -9.36
N PRO A 42 5.46 14.26 -9.85
CA PRO A 42 4.25 15.06 -9.73
C PRO A 42 3.00 14.38 -10.32
N ALA A 43 3.09 13.88 -11.55
CA ALA A 43 2.01 13.15 -12.20
C ALA A 43 1.68 11.86 -11.41
N ALA A 44 2.70 11.17 -10.92
CA ALA A 44 2.52 9.95 -10.14
C ALA A 44 1.80 10.21 -8.81
N LYS A 45 2.15 11.28 -8.10
CA LYS A 45 1.48 11.68 -6.87
C LYS A 45 0.01 12.05 -7.13
N ALA A 46 -0.25 12.84 -8.17
CA ALA A 46 -1.62 13.19 -8.55
C ALA A 46 -2.43 11.93 -8.88
N ARG A 47 -1.83 11.02 -9.67
CA ARG A 47 -2.46 9.75 -10.03
C ARG A 47 -2.72 8.84 -8.83
N ALA A 48 -1.80 8.76 -7.89
CA ALA A 48 -1.97 8.01 -6.64
C ALA A 48 -3.15 8.53 -5.81
N ILE A 49 -3.33 9.86 -5.73
CA ILE A 49 -4.48 10.48 -5.06
C ILE A 49 -5.78 10.10 -5.78
N GLU A 50 -5.83 10.22 -7.11
CA GLU A 50 -7.01 9.83 -7.90
C GLU A 50 -7.39 8.36 -7.68
N ILE A 51 -6.41 7.46 -7.72
CA ILE A 51 -6.61 6.03 -7.46
C ILE A 51 -7.15 5.83 -6.04
N GLY A 52 -6.53 6.46 -5.04
CA GLY A 52 -6.95 6.32 -3.65
C GLY A 52 -8.35 6.86 -3.38
N LEU A 53 -8.72 7.99 -3.97
CA LEU A 53 -10.09 8.53 -3.90
C LEU A 53 -11.09 7.58 -4.57
N GLY A 54 -10.71 6.96 -5.70
CA GLY A 54 -11.53 5.95 -6.37
C GLY A 54 -11.69 4.64 -5.60
N MET A 55 -10.82 4.38 -4.62
CA MET A 55 -10.89 3.22 -3.72
C MET A 55 -11.66 3.50 -2.42
N GLU A 56 -12.10 4.74 -2.20
CA GLU A 56 -12.99 5.03 -1.07
C GLU A 56 -14.31 4.25 -1.19
N GLN A 57 -14.77 3.71 -0.08
CA GLN A 57 -16.00 2.92 -0.07
C GLN A 57 -16.80 3.15 1.21
N THR A 58 -18.08 2.80 1.15
CA THR A 58 -18.99 2.84 2.29
C THR A 58 -19.90 1.63 2.20
N TYR A 59 -19.94 0.86 3.27
CA TYR A 59 -20.76 -0.34 3.36
C TYR A 59 -21.35 -0.48 4.77
N GLN A 60 -22.36 -1.33 4.91
CA GLN A 60 -22.91 -1.70 6.21
C GLN A 60 -22.17 -2.94 6.73
N SER A 61 -21.75 -2.90 7.99
CA SER A 61 -21.19 -4.07 8.66
C SER A 61 -22.27 -5.12 8.95
N ASN A 62 -21.87 -6.27 9.47
CA ASN A 62 -22.77 -7.29 10.01
C ASN A 62 -23.45 -6.87 11.34
N THR A 63 -23.06 -5.72 11.91
CA THR A 63 -23.61 -5.13 13.13
C THR A 63 -24.56 -3.96 12.85
N ASP A 64 -24.99 -3.76 11.59
CA ASP A 64 -25.79 -2.61 11.12
C ASP A 64 -25.11 -1.24 11.35
N GLU A 65 -23.78 -1.24 11.50
CA GLU A 65 -23.00 -0.01 11.59
C GLU A 65 -22.41 0.34 10.22
N GLN A 66 -22.51 1.61 9.85
CA GLN A 66 -21.87 2.06 8.62
C GLN A 66 -20.35 2.12 8.78
N VAL A 67 -19.63 1.46 7.88
CA VAL A 67 -18.17 1.52 7.77
C VAL A 67 -17.78 2.35 6.55
N ARG A 68 -16.82 3.25 6.71
CA ARG A 68 -16.30 4.12 5.66
C ARG A 68 -14.79 4.00 5.56
N TRP A 69 -14.30 3.72 4.36
CA TRP A 69 -12.87 3.81 4.04
C TRP A 69 -12.62 5.14 3.37
N ARG A 70 -11.76 5.98 3.94
CA ARG A 70 -11.42 7.31 3.39
C ARG A 70 -9.93 7.44 3.22
N LEU A 71 -9.51 8.01 2.09
CA LEU A 71 -8.10 8.25 1.81
C LEU A 71 -7.59 9.31 2.79
N LEU A 72 -6.66 8.91 3.65
CA LEU A 72 -5.99 9.81 4.58
C LEU A 72 -4.78 10.48 3.91
N GLY A 73 -4.09 9.77 3.02
CA GLY A 73 -2.97 10.33 2.28
C GLY A 73 -2.21 9.32 1.41
N VAL A 74 -1.20 9.85 0.72
CA VAL A 74 -0.18 9.08 -0.02
C VAL A 74 1.12 9.17 0.78
N GLU A 75 1.59 8.04 1.30
CA GLU A 75 2.75 7.95 2.21
C GLU A 75 4.06 7.87 1.44
N THR A 76 4.09 7.06 0.36
CA THR A 76 5.26 6.91 -0.51
C THR A 76 4.83 6.95 -1.97
N VAL A 77 5.76 7.38 -2.83
CA VAL A 77 5.66 7.29 -4.29
C VAL A 77 7.06 6.93 -4.79
N ASP A 78 7.21 5.77 -5.41
CA ASP A 78 8.50 5.21 -5.80
C ASP A 78 8.51 4.89 -7.29
N MET A 79 9.52 5.37 -8.03
CA MET A 79 9.68 5.08 -9.45
C MET A 79 10.33 3.70 -9.63
N LEU A 80 9.67 2.83 -10.40
CA LEU A 80 10.08 1.45 -10.61
C LEU A 80 10.81 1.23 -11.95
N GLY A 81 10.75 2.21 -12.85
CA GLY A 81 11.36 2.15 -14.18
C GLY A 81 10.35 1.80 -15.27
N GLU A 82 10.83 1.50 -16.47
CA GLU A 82 9.98 1.33 -17.66
C GLU A 82 9.14 0.04 -17.63
N GLU A 83 9.64 -1.01 -16.97
CA GLU A 83 9.05 -2.34 -16.89
C GLU A 83 8.97 -2.83 -15.43
N ILE A 84 8.00 -3.70 -15.15
CA ILE A 84 7.95 -4.47 -13.90
C ILE A 84 8.49 -5.87 -14.20
N THR A 85 9.64 -6.19 -13.62
CA THR A 85 10.23 -7.52 -13.71
C THR A 85 9.69 -8.44 -12.62
N ASP A 86 9.68 -9.74 -12.88
CA ASP A 86 9.35 -10.74 -11.86
C ASP A 86 10.23 -10.60 -10.61
N GLY A 87 9.62 -10.74 -9.42
CA GLY A 87 10.29 -10.55 -8.13
C GLY A 87 10.64 -9.10 -7.76
N ARG A 88 10.20 -8.08 -8.50
CA ARG A 88 10.44 -6.67 -8.15
C ARG A 88 9.78 -6.33 -6.81
N GLU A 89 10.58 -5.99 -5.81
CA GLU A 89 10.08 -5.42 -4.55
C GLU A 89 9.40 -4.07 -4.81
N VAL A 90 8.20 -3.91 -4.28
CA VAL A 90 7.38 -2.70 -4.41
C VAL A 90 7.10 -2.03 -3.07
N TYR A 91 7.38 -2.73 -1.96
CA TYR A 91 7.24 -2.24 -0.59
C TYR A 91 7.99 -3.13 0.40
N ALA A 92 8.65 -2.50 1.36
CA ALA A 92 9.16 -3.13 2.57
C ALA A 92 8.97 -2.18 3.76
N GLU A 93 8.60 -2.73 4.92
CA GLU A 93 8.58 -2.00 6.19
C GLU A 93 9.31 -2.80 7.25
N PRO A 94 10.28 -2.18 7.95
CA PRO A 94 10.85 -2.76 9.15
C PRO A 94 9.78 -2.86 10.25
N ILE A 95 9.50 -4.07 10.72
CA ILE A 95 8.58 -4.31 11.83
C ILE A 95 9.41 -4.54 13.11
N PRO A 96 9.19 -3.76 14.19
CA PRO A 96 9.86 -3.99 15.46
C PRO A 96 9.54 -5.38 16.03
N LEU A 97 10.52 -5.99 16.72
CA LEU A 97 10.25 -7.19 17.49
C LEU A 97 9.19 -6.91 18.57
N ALA A 98 8.29 -7.87 18.78
CA ALA A 98 7.31 -7.77 19.85
C ALA A 98 8.00 -7.68 21.21
N THR A 99 7.42 -6.91 22.14
CA THR A 99 7.96 -6.72 23.49
C THR A 99 8.22 -8.07 24.17
N GLY A 100 9.42 -8.24 24.72
CA GLY A 100 9.84 -9.47 25.40
C GLY A 100 10.39 -10.56 24.47
N ILE A 101 10.34 -10.37 23.14
CA ILE A 101 11.02 -11.25 22.20
C ILE A 101 12.46 -10.78 22.00
N SER A 102 13.41 -11.70 22.13
CA SER A 102 14.81 -11.50 21.77
C SER A 102 15.22 -12.63 20.83
N ILE A 103 15.86 -12.26 19.71
CA ILE A 103 16.39 -13.20 18.75
C ILE A 103 17.92 -13.05 18.79
N PRO A 104 18.67 -14.13 19.11
CA PRO A 104 20.13 -14.11 19.05
C PRO A 104 20.63 -13.73 17.66
N PHE A 105 21.77 -13.04 17.60
CA PHE A 105 22.36 -12.61 16.32
C PHE A 105 22.72 -13.78 15.40
N ASP A 106 23.09 -14.92 15.98
CA ASP A 106 23.48 -16.16 15.30
C ASP A 106 22.32 -17.19 15.19
N ALA A 107 21.09 -16.76 15.42
CA ALA A 107 19.92 -17.62 15.23
C ALA A 107 19.83 -18.10 13.76
N THR A 108 19.50 -19.37 13.58
CA THR A 108 19.19 -19.95 12.27
C THR A 108 17.67 -20.01 12.09
N PHE A 109 17.18 -19.69 10.90
CA PHE A 109 15.76 -19.70 10.56
C PHE A 109 15.45 -20.79 9.52
N ASP A 110 14.28 -21.41 9.66
CA ASP A 110 13.73 -22.35 8.66
C ASP A 110 12.43 -21.75 8.05
N PRO A 111 12.55 -20.98 6.96
CA PRO A 111 11.39 -20.35 6.33
C PRO A 111 10.44 -21.37 5.68
N ALA A 112 10.94 -22.53 5.25
CA ALA A 112 10.12 -23.54 4.57
C ALA A 112 9.12 -24.23 5.52
N ALA A 113 9.40 -24.20 6.83
CA ALA A 113 8.49 -24.72 7.87
C ALA A 113 7.32 -23.76 8.20
N LYS A 114 7.22 -22.60 7.56
CA LYS A 114 6.16 -21.61 7.79
C LYS A 114 5.22 -21.55 6.60
N GLU A 115 3.92 -21.67 6.89
CA GLU A 115 2.88 -21.43 5.90
C GLU A 115 2.58 -19.92 5.78
N PRO A 116 2.42 -19.39 4.56
CA PRO A 116 2.06 -18.00 4.38
C PRO A 116 0.60 -17.74 4.79
N GLY A 117 0.34 -16.55 5.31
CA GLY A 117 -1.02 -16.02 5.40
C GLY A 117 -1.49 -15.43 4.07
N GLN A 118 -2.79 -15.15 3.95
CA GLN A 118 -3.36 -14.39 2.83
C GLN A 118 -3.77 -12.99 3.33
N SER A 119 -3.36 -11.95 2.59
CA SER A 119 -3.77 -10.56 2.88
C SER A 119 -5.17 -10.22 2.35
N GLY A 120 -5.76 -11.10 1.53
CA GLY A 120 -7.11 -10.92 0.98
C GLY A 120 -7.19 -10.03 -0.26
N VAL A 121 -6.07 -9.78 -0.95
CA VAL A 121 -6.01 -9.18 -2.29
C VAL A 121 -6.12 -10.22 -3.40
#